data_AF-A0AAW9EDG3-F1
#
_entry.id   AF-A0AAW9EDG3-F1
#
_cell.length_a   1.000
_cell.length_b   1.000
_cell.length_c   1.000
_cell.angle_alpha   90.00
_cell.angle_beta   90.00
_cell.angle_gamma   90.00
#
_symmetry.space_group_name_H-M   'P 1'
#
loop_
_entity.id
_entity.type
_entity.pdbx_description
1 polymer ?
#
loop_
_entity_poly.entity_id
_entity_poly.type
_entity_poly.pdbx_seq_one_letter_code
_entity_poly.pdbx_strand_id
1 'polypeptide(L)'
;LLEHVHRLGKLAMADCATFNEGMYCHQLGTEFIGSTMSGYTGGEIPKLPYLQLVTALAEQGCRVIAEGRYNTPMMAARGMQAGAWAVTVGSALT
;
A
#
# COMPACT_ATOMS: atom_id res chain seq x y z
N LEU A 1 -6.78 -8.26 16.08
CA LEU A 1 -6.78 -6.80 15.78
C LEU A 1 -7.86 -6.45 14.78
N LEU A 2 -7.82 -7.00 13.55
CA LEU A 2 -8.80 -6.72 12.49
C LEU A 2 -10.27 -6.83 12.94
N GLU A 3 -10.64 -7.95 13.54
CA GLU A 3 -12.00 -8.15 14.09
C GLU A 3 -12.44 -7.05 15.07
N HIS A 4 -11.50 -6.49 15.84
CA HIS A 4 -11.81 -5.40 16.78
C HIS A 4 -12.08 -4.09 16.04
N VAL A 5 -11.30 -3.81 14.98
CA VAL A 5 -11.53 -2.64 14.09
C VAL A 5 -12.92 -2.73 13.46
N HIS A 6 -13.26 -3.90 12.91
CA HIS A 6 -14.57 -4.15 12.31
C HIS A 6 -15.72 -4.07 13.32
N ARG A 7 -15.54 -4.58 14.54
CA ARG A 7 -16.56 -4.48 15.61
C ARG A 7 -16.90 -3.04 15.98
N LEU A 8 -15.95 -2.12 15.80
CA LEU A 8 -16.16 -0.68 16.01
C LEU A 8 -16.76 0.02 14.78
N GLY A 9 -17.14 -0.73 13.74
CA GLY A 9 -17.67 -0.20 12.49
C GLY A 9 -16.66 0.64 11.70
N LYS A 10 -15.36 0.36 11.85
CA LYS A 10 -14.28 1.06 11.17
C LYS A 10 -13.71 0.21 10.03
N LEU A 11 -13.15 0.88 9.03
CA LEU A 11 -12.42 0.26 7.93
C LEU A 11 -10.97 0.04 8.36
N ALA A 12 -10.37 -1.04 7.86
CA ALA A 12 -8.98 -1.38 8.09
C ALA A 12 -8.15 -1.22 6.81
N MET A 13 -6.95 -0.66 6.99
CA MET A 13 -5.89 -0.66 6.00
C MET A 13 -4.72 -1.44 6.57
N ALA A 14 -4.19 -2.40 5.82
CA ALA A 14 -3.01 -3.15 6.20
C ALA A 14 -1.76 -2.56 5.55
N ASP A 15 -0.78 -2.15 6.35
CA ASP A 15 0.53 -1.74 5.86
C ASP A 15 1.40 -2.96 5.58
N CYS A 16 1.71 -3.19 4.30
CA CYS A 16 2.40 -4.40 3.84
C CYS A 16 3.74 -4.06 3.17
N ALA A 17 4.73 -4.95 3.33
CA ALA A 17 6.03 -4.83 2.69
C ALA A 17 6.13 -5.69 1.42
N THR A 18 5.41 -6.82 1.40
CA THR A 18 5.48 -7.82 0.33
C THR A 18 4.11 -8.15 -0.25
N PHE A 19 4.12 -8.75 -1.44
CA PHE A 19 2.89 -9.24 -2.08
C PHE A 19 2.17 -10.29 -1.23
N ASN A 20 2.92 -11.22 -0.62
CA ASN A 20 2.34 -12.29 0.18
C ASN A 20 1.66 -11.76 1.45
N GLU A 21 2.24 -10.75 2.10
CA GLU A 21 1.62 -10.06 3.24
C GLU A 21 0.33 -9.36 2.80
N GLY A 22 0.36 -8.63 1.68
CA GLY A 22 -0.81 -7.95 1.13
C GLY A 22 -1.95 -8.91 0.82
N MET A 23 -1.65 -10.03 0.15
CA MET A 23 -2.65 -11.06 -0.16
C MET A 23 -3.19 -11.74 1.09
N TYR A 24 -2.33 -12.03 2.08
CA TYR A 24 -2.77 -12.58 3.36
C TYR A 24 -3.74 -11.63 4.06
N CYS A 25 -3.40 -10.35 4.18
CA CYS A 25 -4.27 -9.34 4.78
C CYS A 25 -5.58 -9.15 3.99
N HIS A 26 -5.52 -9.20 2.66
CA HIS A 26 -6.70 -9.11 1.81
C HIS A 26 -7.65 -10.30 2.05
N GLN A 27 -7.12 -11.52 2.13
CA GLN A 27 -7.89 -12.73 2.43
C GLN A 27 -8.49 -12.73 3.85
N LEU A 28 -7.81 -12.09 4.80
CA LEU A 28 -8.36 -11.87 6.14
C LEU A 28 -9.51 -10.85 6.17
N GLY A 29 -9.73 -10.10 5.08
CA GLY A 29 -10.84 -9.17 4.95
C GLY A 29 -10.50 -7.70 5.27
N THR A 30 -9.24 -7.29 5.15
CA THR A 30 -8.93 -5.85 5.17
C THR A 30 -9.43 -5.15 3.91
N GLU A 31 -10.00 -3.94 4.06
CA GLU A 31 -10.59 -3.21 2.94
C GLU A 31 -9.55 -2.58 2.02
N PHE A 32 -8.39 -2.20 2.57
CA PHE A 32 -7.30 -1.59 1.82
C PHE A 32 -5.95 -2.23 2.13
N ILE A 33 -5.10 -2.33 1.11
CA ILE A 33 -3.73 -2.83 1.24
C ILE A 33 -2.76 -1.70 0.89
N GLY A 34 -1.94 -1.30 1.86
CA GLY A 34 -0.91 -0.28 1.72
C GLY A 34 0.44 -0.87 1.33
N SER A 35 1.15 -0.26 0.38
CA SER A 35 2.56 -0.59 0.12
C SER A 35 3.54 0.04 1.12
N THR A 36 3.02 0.58 2.23
CA THR A 36 3.69 1.44 3.20
C THR A 36 5.00 0.88 3.71
N MET A 37 5.04 -0.42 4.03
CA MET A 37 6.22 -1.06 4.62
C MET A 37 7.22 -1.58 3.57
N SER A 38 6.93 -1.42 2.28
CA SER A 38 7.80 -1.88 1.22
C SER A 38 9.15 -1.15 1.27
N GLY A 39 10.23 -1.90 1.47
CA GLY A 39 11.59 -1.36 1.63
C GLY A 39 11.95 -0.90 3.06
N TYR A 40 11.07 -1.13 4.06
CA TYR A 40 11.32 -0.77 5.46
C TYR A 40 11.42 -1.97 6.42
N THR A 41 11.29 -3.21 5.92
CA THR A 41 11.40 -4.44 6.71
C THR A 41 12.75 -5.14 6.57
N GLY A 42 13.77 -4.47 6.02
CA GLY A 42 15.06 -5.06 5.70
C GLY A 42 16.19 -4.04 5.57
N GLY A 43 17.08 -4.25 4.60
CA GLY A 43 18.33 -3.50 4.40
C GLY A 43 18.16 -2.05 3.94
N GLU A 44 19.00 -1.61 3.00
CA GLU A 44 19.01 -0.21 2.55
C GLU A 44 17.65 0.21 1.99
N ILE A 45 17.13 1.34 2.48
CA ILE A 45 15.84 1.88 2.07
C ILE A 45 15.96 2.39 0.63
N PRO A 46 15.14 1.90 -0.32
CA PRO A 46 15.18 2.37 -1.70
C PRO A 46 14.83 3.86 -1.81
N LYS A 47 15.31 4.53 -2.86
CA LYS A 47 14.94 5.93 -3.15
C LYS A 47 13.58 6.07 -3.83
N LEU A 48 13.13 5.03 -4.52
CA LEU A 48 11.93 5.05 -5.38
C LEU A 48 10.81 4.17 -4.80
N PRO A 49 9.53 4.47 -5.12
CA PRO A 49 8.40 3.63 -4.74
C PRO A 49 8.47 2.28 -5.49
N TYR A 50 7.92 1.23 -4.88
CA TYR A 50 7.90 -0.11 -5.50
C TYR A 50 6.61 -0.34 -6.29
N LEU A 51 6.54 0.24 -7.50
CA LEU A 51 5.34 0.21 -8.35
C LEU A 51 4.88 -1.22 -8.71
N GLN A 52 5.82 -2.17 -8.85
CA GLN A 52 5.48 -3.57 -9.18
C GLN A 52 4.63 -4.23 -8.09
N LEU A 53 4.83 -3.89 -6.81
CA LEU A 53 3.99 -4.39 -5.73
C LEU A 53 2.56 -3.86 -5.84
N VAL A 54 2.41 -2.58 -6.19
CA VAL A 54 1.10 -1.95 -6.40
C VAL A 54 0.35 -2.64 -7.54
N THR A 55 1.00 -2.80 -8.69
CA THR A 55 0.42 -3.48 -9.85
C THR A 55 0.02 -4.92 -9.52
N ALA A 56 0.91 -5.70 -8.92
CA ALA A 56 0.64 -7.10 -8.60
C ALA A 56 -0.57 -7.26 -7.67
N LEU A 57 -0.69 -6.43 -6.62
CA LEU A 57 -1.82 -6.49 -5.69
C LEU A 57 -3.12 -6.00 -6.34
N ALA A 58 -3.06 -4.94 -7.15
CA ALA A 58 -4.23 -4.41 -7.85
C ALA A 58 -4.79 -5.43 -8.87
N GLU A 59 -3.92 -6.14 -9.58
CA GLU A 59 -4.30 -7.22 -10.52
C GLU A 59 -4.99 -8.40 -9.81
N GLN A 60 -4.74 -8.60 -8.51
CA GLN A 60 -5.46 -9.59 -7.69
C GLN A 60 -6.79 -9.06 -7.12
N GLY A 61 -7.20 -7.84 -7.47
CA GLY A 61 -8.46 -7.24 -7.01
C GLY A 61 -8.37 -6.50 -5.68
N CYS A 62 -7.17 -6.31 -5.11
CA CYS A 62 -7.00 -5.52 -3.89
C CYS A 62 -7.29 -4.04 -4.17
N ARG A 63 -7.92 -3.33 -3.21
CA ARG A 63 -7.94 -1.86 -3.21
C ARG A 63 -6.62 -1.34 -2.63
N VAL A 64 -5.65 -1.12 -3.51
CA VAL A 64 -4.30 -0.77 -3.08
C VAL A 64 -4.16 0.72 -2.79
N ILE A 65 -3.60 1.07 -1.64
CA ILE A 65 -3.11 2.41 -1.33
C ILE A 65 -1.60 2.44 -1.60
N ALA A 66 -1.22 3.14 -2.65
CA ALA A 66 0.18 3.32 -3.01
C ALA A 66 0.83 4.31 -2.03
N GLU A 67 1.64 3.78 -1.13
CA GLU A 67 2.28 4.55 -0.06
C GLU A 67 3.77 4.24 0.04
N GLY A 68 4.57 5.27 0.33
CA GLY A 68 6.02 5.19 0.47
C GLY A 68 6.78 5.75 -0.74
N ARG A 69 7.49 6.88 -0.52
CA ARG A 69 8.47 7.49 -1.45
C ARG A 69 7.92 8.05 -2.77
N TYR A 70 6.62 8.35 -2.82
CA TYR A 70 5.99 9.07 -3.94
C TYR A 70 6.33 10.58 -3.89
N ASN A 71 7.61 10.91 -4.11
CA ASN A 71 8.16 12.22 -3.78
C ASN A 71 7.93 13.33 -4.83
N THR A 72 7.21 13.03 -5.91
CA THR A 72 6.87 14.02 -6.94
C THR A 72 5.45 13.79 -7.45
N PRO A 73 4.77 14.81 -7.98
CA PRO A 73 3.47 14.63 -8.63
C PRO A 73 3.49 13.58 -9.74
N MET A 74 4.57 13.52 -10.51
CA MET A 74 4.76 12.51 -11.56
C MET A 74 4.84 11.08 -10.98
N MET A 75 5.52 10.89 -9.84
CA MET A 75 5.55 9.57 -9.18
C MET A 75 4.17 9.19 -8.63
N ALA A 76 3.45 10.14 -8.03
CA ALA A 76 2.08 9.88 -7.58
C ALA A 76 1.17 9.48 -8.75
N ALA A 77 1.26 10.19 -9.89
CA ALA A 77 0.54 9.80 -11.11
C ALA A 77 0.89 8.39 -11.59
N ARG A 78 2.17 7.98 -11.52
CA ARG A 78 2.58 6.60 -11.83
C ARG A 78 2.00 5.57 -10.87
N GLY A 79 1.85 5.90 -9.59
CA GLY A 79 1.14 5.05 -8.61
C GLY A 79 -0.31 4.80 -9.03
N MET A 80 -1.02 5.84 -9.44
CA MET A 80 -2.39 5.71 -9.97
C MET A 80 -2.43 4.87 -11.25
N GLN A 81 -1.52 5.12 -12.20
CA GLN A 81 -1.42 4.35 -13.45
C GLN A 81 -1.08 2.87 -13.21
N ALA A 82 -0.39 2.56 -12.12
CA ALA A 82 -0.06 1.20 -11.72
C ALA A 82 -1.25 0.43 -11.13
N GLY A 83 -2.43 1.04 -11.01
CA GLY A 83 -3.67 0.41 -10.51
C GLY A 83 -4.01 0.74 -9.06
N ALA A 84 -3.33 1.71 -8.43
CA ALA A 84 -3.67 2.12 -7.08
C ALA A 84 -5.08 2.72 -7.01
N TRP A 85 -5.80 2.43 -5.92
CA TRP A 85 -7.04 3.08 -5.55
C TRP A 85 -6.81 4.54 -5.16
N ALA A 86 -5.72 4.80 -4.42
CA ALA A 86 -5.24 6.13 -4.07
C ALA A 86 -3.73 6.09 -3.79
N VAL A 87 -3.10 7.27 -3.69
CA VAL A 87 -1.69 7.44 -3.35
C VAL A 87 -1.57 8.31 -2.10
N THR A 88 -0.82 7.84 -1.10
CA THR A 88 -0.47 8.61 0.09
C THR A 88 0.91 9.26 -0.09
N VAL A 89 1.02 10.56 0.17
CA VAL A 89 2.30 11.31 0.12
C VAL A 89 2.53 12.01 1.45
N GLY A 90 3.62 11.64 2.14
CA GLY A 90 4.10 12.29 3.36
C GLY A 90 5.23 13.26 3.06
N SER A 91 6.49 12.84 3.26
CA SER A 91 7.70 13.69 3.33
C SER A 91 7.91 14.72 2.22
N ALA A 92 7.34 14.55 1.03
CA ALA A 92 7.43 15.55 -0.05
C ALA A 92 6.45 16.73 0.15
N LEU A 93 5.51 16.62 1.08
CA LEU A 93 4.53 17.63 1.47
C LEU A 93 4.70 18.05 2.94
N THR A 94 4.81 17.08 3.86
CA THR A 94 4.90 17.27 5.33
C THR A 94 5.76 16.19 5.96
#